data_AF-A0A965ISC2-F1
#
_entry.id   AF-A0A965ISC2-F1
#
_cell.length_a   1.000
_cell.length_b   1.000
_cell.length_c   1.000
_cell.angle_alpha   90.00
_cell.angle_beta   90.00
_cell.angle_gamma   90.00
#
_symmetry.space_group_name_H-M   'P 1'
#
loop_
_entity.id
_entity.type
_entity.pdbx_description
1 polymer ?
#
loop_
_entity_poly.entity_id
_entity_poly.type
_entity_poly.pdbx_seq_one_letter_code
_entity_poly.pdbx_strand_id
1 'polypeptide(L)'
;NLPQFVIVQIVLTFAEVAMRVNQQTYIGRLRQGAARVTMMSYQRAVMNLGLGIGSGVAGIALTINRADGFKVLFVIDALTWFGNAAIRRTLPDLDPIGQRAKQGRALALRDKFWVSIACLNGLTEVHNVVLTLGVPLWIDQFTTAPRWLVAGTFLMNTAMVAALQVRFGKGTHDPIRAARVHMHSTWWIGAACLIYACATYTRAPWMAVVVMLAGAAVHTIGELMKSAGSWGIQYGLVPHEYQGQYQAVWMMGRQINDFIGPPLVTLLCLGWKLPGWVCLAVFMVALGSAMPSLVRAALQRLSASASITPDTDAAGVSGS
;
A
#
# COMPACT_ATOMS: atom_id res chain seq x y z
N ASN A 1 6.29 32.03 -2.45
CA ASN A 1 5.42 32.55 -1.34
C ASN A 1 4.47 31.43 -0.93
N LEU A 2 3.97 31.43 0.32
CA LEU A 2 3.14 30.34 0.85
C LEU A 2 1.86 30.08 0.03
N PRO A 3 1.12 31.10 -0.45
CA PRO A 3 -0.11 30.86 -1.23
C PRO A 3 0.14 30.16 -2.58
N GLN A 4 1.18 30.54 -3.34
CA GLN A 4 1.48 29.84 -4.59
C GLN A 4 1.90 28.41 -4.33
N PHE A 5 2.70 28.17 -3.27
CA PHE A 5 3.09 26.82 -2.88
C PHE A 5 1.86 25.95 -2.55
N VAL A 6 0.91 26.48 -1.77
CA VAL A 6 -0.34 25.77 -1.42
C VAL A 6 -1.17 25.46 -2.67
N ILE A 7 -1.37 26.41 -3.57
CA ILE A 7 -2.13 26.19 -4.82
C ILE A 7 -1.46 25.11 -5.66
N VAL A 8 -0.14 25.20 -5.84
CA VAL A 8 0.63 24.19 -6.60
C VAL A 8 0.50 22.81 -5.96
N GLN A 9 0.59 22.72 -4.63
CA GLN A 9 0.43 21.44 -3.92
C GLN A 9 -0.98 20.85 -4.03
N ILE A 10 -2.03 21.69 -3.99
CA ILE A 10 -3.41 21.23 -4.19
C ILE A 10 -3.58 20.63 -5.59
N VAL A 11 -3.12 21.34 -6.61
CA VAL A 11 -3.22 20.88 -8.01
C VAL A 11 -2.42 19.61 -8.23
N LEU A 12 -1.18 19.54 -7.74
CA LEU A 12 -0.33 18.35 -7.83
C LEU A 12 -0.97 17.16 -7.13
N THR A 13 -1.41 17.33 -5.88
CA THR A 13 -2.03 16.25 -5.10
C THR A 13 -3.31 15.75 -5.78
N PHE A 14 -4.15 16.65 -6.29
CA PHE A 14 -5.35 16.27 -7.02
C PHE A 14 -5.03 15.44 -8.28
N ALA A 15 -4.07 15.90 -9.08
CA ALA A 15 -3.62 15.21 -10.29
C ALA A 15 -3.03 13.84 -9.97
N GLU A 16 -2.20 13.73 -8.93
CA GLU A 16 -1.61 12.46 -8.48
C GLU A 16 -2.65 11.44 -8.02
N VAL A 17 -3.64 11.88 -7.24
CA VAL A 17 -4.71 11.02 -6.75
C VAL A 17 -5.56 10.54 -7.93
N ALA A 18 -5.97 11.45 -8.81
CA ALA A 18 -6.73 11.11 -10.02
C ALA A 18 -5.97 10.12 -10.91
N MET A 19 -4.67 10.34 -11.12
CA MET A 19 -3.81 9.44 -11.90
C MET A 19 -3.74 8.05 -11.26
N ARG A 20 -3.50 7.97 -9.93
CA ARG A 20 -3.41 6.69 -9.22
C ARG A 20 -4.70 5.89 -9.33
N VAL A 21 -5.84 6.53 -9.15
CA VAL A 21 -7.16 5.90 -9.28
C VAL A 21 -7.36 5.39 -10.71
N ASN A 22 -7.16 6.24 -11.71
CA ASN A 22 -7.33 5.87 -13.12
C ASN A 22 -6.40 4.72 -13.53
N GLN A 23 -5.15 4.74 -13.07
CA GLN A 23 -4.18 3.69 -13.38
C GLN A 23 -4.56 2.35 -12.73
N GLN A 24 -4.99 2.34 -11.47
CA GLN A 24 -5.42 1.11 -10.80
C GLN A 24 -6.72 0.56 -11.40
N THR A 25 -7.67 1.42 -11.76
CA THR A 25 -8.89 1.01 -12.48
C THR A 25 -8.56 0.46 -13.87
N TYR A 26 -7.68 1.11 -14.62
CA TYR A 26 -7.25 0.64 -15.94
C TYR A 26 -6.60 -0.75 -15.88
N ILE A 27 -5.65 -0.96 -14.96
CA ILE A 27 -5.01 -2.27 -14.73
C ILE A 27 -6.05 -3.31 -14.27
N GLY A 28 -6.98 -2.88 -13.42
CA GLY A 28 -8.12 -3.68 -12.98
C GLY A 28 -8.99 -4.18 -14.13
N ARG A 29 -9.16 -3.38 -15.18
CA ARG A 29 -9.93 -3.76 -16.37
C ARG A 29 -9.14 -4.59 -17.38
N LEU A 30 -7.85 -4.31 -17.57
CA LEU A 30 -7.01 -4.97 -18.58
C LEU A 30 -6.67 -6.43 -18.22
N ARG A 31 -6.46 -6.74 -16.94
CA ARG A 31 -6.07 -8.08 -16.49
C ARG A 31 -6.99 -8.54 -15.36
N GLN A 32 -7.21 -9.85 -15.26
CA GLN A 32 -8.04 -10.46 -14.22
C GLN A 32 -7.26 -11.52 -13.42
N GLY A 33 -7.75 -11.86 -12.23
CA GLY A 33 -7.19 -12.90 -11.37
C GLY A 33 -5.68 -12.78 -11.13
N ALA A 34 -4.94 -13.88 -11.31
CA ALA A 34 -3.51 -13.97 -11.07
C ALA A 34 -2.66 -13.01 -11.92
N ALA A 35 -3.07 -12.75 -13.16
CA ALA A 35 -2.35 -11.82 -14.05
C ALA A 35 -2.40 -10.38 -13.52
N ARG A 36 -3.50 -9.97 -12.90
CA ARG A 36 -3.65 -8.63 -12.30
C ARG A 36 -2.73 -8.44 -11.11
N VAL A 37 -2.72 -9.39 -10.17
CA VAL A 37 -1.85 -9.34 -8.98
C VAL A 37 -0.37 -9.33 -9.39
N THR A 38 -0.02 -10.11 -10.41
CA THR A 38 1.33 -10.13 -10.98
C THR A 38 1.70 -8.77 -11.57
N MET A 39 0.82 -8.14 -12.36
CA MET A 39 1.03 -6.80 -12.92
C MET A 39 1.23 -5.74 -11.83
N MET A 40 0.41 -5.75 -10.78
CA MET A 40 0.55 -4.85 -9.63
C MET A 40 1.90 -5.05 -8.91
N SER A 41 2.34 -6.30 -8.80
CA SER A 41 3.63 -6.64 -8.22
C SER A 41 4.79 -6.11 -9.04
N TYR A 42 4.73 -6.24 -10.38
CA TYR A 42 5.69 -5.63 -11.29
C TYR A 42 5.69 -4.11 -11.19
N GLN A 43 4.52 -3.47 -11.17
CA GLN A 43 4.41 -2.02 -11.03
C GLN A 43 5.08 -1.53 -9.73
N ARG A 44 4.80 -2.19 -8.60
CA ARG A 44 5.43 -1.81 -7.32
C ARG A 44 6.94 -2.06 -7.34
N ALA A 45 7.40 -3.17 -7.92
CA ALA A 45 8.82 -3.46 -8.05
C ALA A 45 9.55 -2.39 -8.89
N VAL A 46 8.98 -2.02 -10.04
CA VAL A 46 9.53 -0.97 -10.92
C VAL A 46 9.51 0.40 -10.23
N MET A 47 8.45 0.72 -9.50
CA MET A 47 8.38 1.97 -8.72
C MET A 47 9.48 2.04 -7.66
N ASN A 48 9.74 0.93 -6.95
CA ASN A 48 10.81 0.87 -5.94
C ASN A 48 12.20 0.93 -6.59
N LEU A 49 12.40 0.25 -7.72
CA LEU A 49 13.62 0.37 -8.50
C LEU A 49 13.87 1.83 -8.91
N GLY A 50 12.84 2.51 -9.42
CA GLY A 50 12.89 3.91 -9.80
C GLY A 50 13.21 4.83 -8.63
N LEU A 51 12.60 4.61 -7.46
CA LEU A 51 12.92 5.35 -6.23
C LEU A 51 14.37 5.15 -5.81
N GLY A 52 14.90 3.91 -5.88
CA GLY A 52 16.30 3.62 -5.58
C GLY A 52 17.26 4.35 -6.51
N ILE A 53 17.03 4.28 -7.82
CA ILE A 53 17.82 4.99 -8.84
C ILE A 53 17.74 6.50 -8.63
N GLY A 54 16.53 7.05 -8.50
CA GLY A 54 16.29 8.48 -8.31
C GLY A 54 16.93 9.02 -7.03
N SER A 55 16.90 8.25 -5.94
CA SER A 55 17.57 8.62 -4.68
C SER A 55 19.09 8.66 -4.84
N GLY A 56 19.69 7.71 -5.57
CA GLY A 56 21.12 7.73 -5.86
C GLY A 56 21.53 8.95 -6.70
N VAL A 57 20.76 9.26 -7.75
CA VAL A 57 20.98 10.44 -8.60
C VAL A 57 20.80 11.74 -7.79
N ALA A 58 19.76 11.84 -6.96
CA ALA A 58 19.54 12.98 -6.07
C ALA A 58 20.68 13.13 -5.04
N GLY A 59 21.21 12.02 -4.52
CA GLY A 59 22.38 12.00 -3.65
C GLY A 59 23.60 12.63 -4.29
N ILE A 60 23.87 12.35 -5.57
CA ILE A 60 24.96 12.97 -6.33
C ILE A 60 24.72 14.48 -6.51
N ALA A 61 23.49 14.89 -6.82
CA ALA A 61 23.18 16.32 -6.94
C ALA A 61 23.35 17.06 -5.60
N LEU A 62 23.00 16.42 -4.49
CA LEU A 62 23.20 16.93 -3.13
C LEU A 62 24.67 17.10 -2.77
N THR A 63 25.56 16.16 -3.16
CA THR A 63 27.01 16.30 -2.89
C THR A 63 27.64 17.42 -3.72
N ILE A 64 27.16 17.67 -4.93
CA ILE A 64 27.58 18.80 -5.76
C ILE A 64 27.12 20.13 -5.16
N ASN A 65 25.94 20.15 -4.53
CA ASN A 65 25.36 21.30 -3.82
C ASN A 65 25.30 22.59 -4.67
N ARG A 66 24.87 22.47 -5.93
CA ARG A 66 24.67 23.62 -6.84
C ARG A 66 23.23 23.70 -7.34
N ALA A 67 22.71 24.92 -7.44
CA ALA A 67 21.36 25.20 -7.94
C ALA A 67 21.11 24.58 -9.32
N ASP A 68 22.13 24.55 -10.19
CA ASP A 68 22.02 24.01 -11.55
C ASP A 68 21.77 22.49 -11.56
N GLY A 69 22.35 21.76 -10.60
CA GLY A 69 22.10 20.32 -10.43
C GLY A 69 20.63 20.04 -10.12
N PHE A 70 20.03 20.81 -9.21
CA PHE A 70 18.60 20.68 -8.88
C PHE A 70 17.70 21.06 -10.06
N LYS A 71 18.03 22.12 -10.81
CA LYS A 71 17.27 22.51 -12.01
C LYS A 71 17.26 21.39 -13.06
N VAL A 72 18.42 20.76 -13.29
CA VAL A 72 18.52 19.61 -14.21
C VAL A 72 17.62 18.45 -13.76
N LEU A 73 17.60 18.14 -12.46
CA LEU A 73 16.70 17.11 -11.92
C LEU A 73 15.23 17.42 -12.18
N PHE A 74 14.80 18.67 -11.99
CA PHE A 74 13.42 19.09 -12.28
C PHE A 74 13.08 19.00 -13.77
N VAL A 75 14.03 19.34 -14.66
CA VAL A 75 13.82 19.19 -16.10
C VAL A 75 13.70 17.71 -16.50
N ILE A 76 14.55 16.84 -15.95
CA ILE A 76 14.47 15.39 -16.18
C ILE A 76 13.12 14.84 -15.70
N ASP A 77 12.67 15.23 -14.51
CA ASP A 77 11.37 14.83 -13.98
C ASP A 77 10.23 15.26 -14.91
N ALA A 78 10.21 16.52 -15.34
CA ALA A 78 9.22 17.04 -16.29
C ALA A 78 9.22 16.26 -17.62
N LEU A 79 10.39 15.98 -18.20
CA LEU A 79 10.51 15.20 -19.44
C LEU A 79 9.99 13.76 -19.26
N THR A 80 10.18 13.16 -18.08
CA THR A 80 9.67 11.83 -17.77
C THR A 80 8.14 11.80 -17.75
N TRP A 81 7.50 12.85 -17.25
CA TRP A 81 6.05 13.02 -17.30
C TRP A 81 5.52 13.13 -18.73
N PHE A 82 6.18 13.91 -19.59
CA PHE A 82 5.82 13.99 -21.01
C PHE A 82 5.99 12.65 -21.73
N GLY A 83 7.07 11.92 -21.44
CA GLY A 83 7.29 10.57 -21.95
C GLY A 83 6.18 9.60 -21.53
N ASN A 84 5.80 9.59 -20.25
CA ASN A 84 4.68 8.79 -19.76
C ASN A 84 3.35 9.17 -20.44
N ALA A 85 3.08 10.46 -20.66
CA ALA A 85 1.89 10.91 -21.38
C ALA A 85 1.88 10.42 -22.84
N ALA A 86 3.03 10.46 -23.53
CA ALA A 86 3.17 9.94 -24.89
C ALA A 86 2.95 8.42 -24.96
N ILE A 87 3.55 7.65 -24.05
CA ILE A 87 3.36 6.19 -23.97
C ILE A 87 1.90 5.84 -23.69
N ARG A 88 1.22 6.59 -22.81
CA ARG A 88 -0.19 6.31 -22.50
C ARG A 88 -1.12 6.48 -23.69
N ARG A 89 -0.76 7.32 -24.67
CA ARG A 89 -1.53 7.47 -25.93
C ARG A 89 -1.48 6.22 -26.81
N THR A 90 -0.55 5.30 -26.58
CA THR A 90 -0.46 4.04 -27.33
C THR A 90 -1.20 2.90 -26.65
N LEU A 91 -1.80 3.12 -25.47
CA LEU A 91 -2.55 2.10 -24.76
C LEU A 91 -3.95 1.93 -25.39
N PRO A 92 -4.51 0.70 -25.38
CA PRO A 92 -5.86 0.46 -25.88
C PRO A 92 -6.90 1.30 -25.12
N ASP A 93 -7.83 1.90 -25.88
CA ASP A 93 -9.04 2.45 -25.29
C ASP A 93 -9.91 1.30 -24.76
N LEU A 94 -10.36 1.44 -23.51
CA LEU A 94 -11.27 0.48 -22.90
C LEU A 94 -12.70 0.99 -23.05
N ASP A 95 -13.61 0.09 -23.42
CA ASP A 95 -15.02 0.45 -23.63
C ASP A 95 -15.60 1.24 -22.45
N PRO A 96 -16.45 2.24 -22.70
CA PRO A 96 -17.16 2.91 -21.61
C PRO A 96 -17.94 1.90 -20.77
N ILE A 97 -17.85 2.00 -19.44
CA ILE A 97 -18.66 1.16 -18.55
C ILE A 97 -20.13 1.57 -18.79
N GLY A 98 -20.98 0.60 -19.13
CA GLY A 98 -22.38 0.84 -19.49
C GLY A 98 -23.18 1.56 -18.41
N GLN A 99 -24.41 2.00 -18.77
CA GLN A 99 -25.28 2.82 -17.90
C GLN A 99 -25.56 2.22 -16.50
N ARG A 100 -25.38 0.91 -16.30
CA ARG A 100 -25.47 0.24 -14.99
C ARG A 100 -24.59 0.88 -13.91
N ALA A 101 -23.39 1.37 -14.25
CA ALA A 101 -22.52 2.07 -13.29
C ALA A 101 -23.09 3.40 -12.75
N LYS A 102 -24.09 3.99 -13.44
CA LYS A 102 -24.81 5.18 -12.97
C LYS A 102 -25.90 4.84 -11.95
N GLN A 103 -26.34 3.58 -11.89
CA GLN A 103 -27.31 3.10 -10.89
C GLN A 103 -26.53 2.66 -9.64
N GLY A 104 -26.85 3.25 -8.47
CA GLY A 104 -26.17 2.94 -7.21
C GLY A 104 -25.05 3.93 -6.83
N ARG A 105 -25.38 5.22 -6.73
CA ARG A 105 -24.51 6.20 -6.06
C ARG A 105 -24.23 5.74 -4.63
N ALA A 106 -22.96 5.74 -4.23
CA ALA A 106 -22.50 5.37 -2.89
C ALA A 106 -22.75 3.90 -2.48
N LEU A 107 -22.85 2.98 -3.44
CA LEU A 107 -23.01 1.54 -3.15
C LEU A 107 -21.86 1.03 -2.26
N ALA A 108 -20.62 1.40 -2.59
CA ALA A 108 -19.44 1.00 -1.83
C ALA A 108 -19.42 1.52 -0.38
N LEU A 109 -20.01 2.69 -0.12
CA LEU A 109 -20.13 3.25 1.24
C LEU A 109 -21.21 2.55 2.07
N ARG A 110 -22.21 1.95 1.41
CA ARG A 110 -23.28 1.19 2.05
C ARG A 110 -22.90 -0.27 2.30
N ASP A 111 -21.87 -0.77 1.61
CA ASP A 111 -21.30 -2.09 1.88
C ASP A 111 -20.45 -2.06 3.16
N LYS A 112 -21.11 -2.39 4.27
CA LYS A 112 -20.47 -2.45 5.59
C LYS A 112 -19.26 -3.38 5.63
N PHE A 113 -19.29 -4.52 4.93
CA PHE A 113 -18.15 -5.45 4.94
C PHE A 113 -16.96 -4.85 4.20
N TRP A 114 -17.21 -4.24 3.04
CA TRP A 114 -16.16 -3.56 2.31
C TRP A 114 -15.57 -2.38 3.08
N VAL A 115 -16.42 -1.54 3.68
CA VAL A 115 -15.96 -0.43 4.53
C VAL A 115 -15.12 -0.96 5.69
N SER A 116 -15.55 -2.03 6.38
CA SER A 116 -14.76 -2.63 7.46
C SER A 116 -13.42 -3.19 6.98
N ILE A 117 -13.38 -3.86 5.82
CA ILE A 117 -12.14 -4.36 5.21
C ILE A 117 -11.20 -3.20 4.85
N ALA A 118 -11.73 -2.14 4.24
CA ALA A 118 -10.96 -0.96 3.88
C ALA A 118 -10.39 -0.24 5.12
N CYS A 119 -11.20 -0.05 6.16
CA CYS A 119 -10.75 0.51 7.44
C CYS A 119 -9.68 -0.36 8.09
N LEU A 120 -9.85 -1.69 8.09
CA LEU A 120 -8.89 -2.62 8.66
C LEU A 120 -7.56 -2.59 7.89
N ASN A 121 -7.60 -2.60 6.55
CA ASN A 121 -6.41 -2.42 5.73
C ASN A 121 -5.74 -1.08 6.02
N GLY A 122 -6.53 -0.01 6.12
CA GLY A 122 -6.06 1.32 6.48
C GLY A 122 -5.30 1.34 7.81
N LEU A 123 -5.90 0.81 8.87
CA LEU A 123 -5.26 0.73 10.18
C LEU A 123 -3.99 -0.13 10.18
N THR A 124 -3.91 -1.18 9.36
CA THR A 124 -2.66 -1.95 9.24
C THR A 124 -1.57 -1.20 8.48
N GLU A 125 -1.88 -0.16 7.69
CA GLU A 125 -0.86 0.69 7.04
C GLU A 125 0.02 1.47 8.03
N VAL A 126 -0.30 1.48 9.33
CA VAL A 126 0.54 2.08 10.40
C VAL A 126 1.96 1.55 10.37
N HIS A 127 2.19 0.34 9.86
CA HIS A 127 3.54 -0.18 9.65
C HIS A 127 4.40 0.72 8.76
N ASN A 128 3.82 1.49 7.82
CA ASN A 128 4.60 2.41 6.99
C ASN A 128 5.13 3.56 7.86
N VAL A 129 4.31 4.08 8.77
CA VAL A 129 4.71 5.13 9.71
C VAL A 129 5.78 4.62 10.67
N VAL A 130 5.72 3.34 11.06
CA VAL A 130 6.82 2.70 11.81
C VAL A 130 8.13 2.82 11.04
N LEU A 131 8.15 2.49 9.75
CA LEU A 131 9.37 2.56 8.94
C LEU A 131 9.79 4.02 8.66
N THR A 132 8.84 4.92 8.39
CA THR A 132 9.13 6.29 7.94
C THR A 132 9.39 7.28 9.06
N LEU A 133 8.90 7.01 10.27
CA LEU A 133 8.97 7.91 11.43
C LEU A 133 9.47 7.19 12.67
N GLY A 134 8.88 6.03 13.00
CA GLY A 134 9.20 5.29 14.22
C GLY A 134 10.66 4.84 14.28
N VAL A 135 11.11 4.13 13.26
CA VAL A 135 12.48 3.59 13.13
C VAL A 135 13.53 4.72 13.09
N PRO A 136 13.40 5.78 12.26
CA PRO A 136 14.34 6.88 12.25
C PRO A 136 14.52 7.55 13.63
N LEU A 137 13.41 7.84 14.31
CA LEU A 137 13.44 8.46 15.64
C LEU A 137 13.96 7.49 16.71
N TRP A 138 13.66 6.20 16.58
CA TRP A 138 14.20 5.18 17.49
C TRP A 138 15.71 5.06 17.37
N ILE A 139 16.24 5.04 16.13
CA ILE A 139 17.68 5.03 15.87
C ILE A 139 18.37 6.21 16.55
N ASP A 140 17.85 7.42 16.35
CA ASP A 140 18.47 8.65 16.84
C ASP A 140 18.36 8.83 18.37
N GLN A 141 17.25 8.39 18.99
CA GLN A 141 16.97 8.69 20.40
C GLN A 141 17.24 7.54 21.38
N PHE A 142 17.17 6.28 20.91
CA PHE A 142 17.11 5.11 21.81
C PHE A 142 18.10 4.00 21.47
N THR A 143 18.97 4.19 20.48
CA THR A 143 19.99 3.19 20.09
C THR A 143 21.39 3.79 20.02
N THR A 144 22.40 2.92 20.01
CA THR A 144 23.80 3.28 19.74
C THR A 144 24.14 3.24 18.24
N ALA A 145 23.14 3.04 17.39
CA ALA A 145 23.36 2.85 15.96
C ALA A 145 23.74 4.17 15.26
N PRO A 146 24.58 4.12 14.23
CA PRO A 146 24.97 5.31 13.50
C PRO A 146 23.81 5.86 12.66
N ARG A 147 23.72 7.19 12.52
CA ARG A 147 22.60 7.88 11.84
C ARG A 147 22.41 7.49 10.37
N TRP A 148 23.47 7.07 9.67
CA TRP A 148 23.36 6.59 8.28
C TRP A 148 22.46 5.36 8.16
N LEU A 149 22.25 4.62 9.26
CA LEU A 149 21.42 3.43 9.30
C LEU A 149 19.96 3.73 8.97
N VAL A 150 19.49 4.96 9.21
CA VAL A 150 18.18 5.40 8.75
C VAL A 150 18.07 5.21 7.24
N ALA A 151 19.01 5.75 6.46
CA ALA A 151 19.03 5.53 5.01
C ALA A 151 19.24 4.05 4.67
N GLY A 152 20.06 3.34 5.46
CA GLY A 152 20.31 1.90 5.28
C GLY A 152 19.04 1.04 5.36
N THR A 153 18.16 1.29 6.34
CA THR A 153 16.91 0.53 6.49
C THR A 153 15.93 0.80 5.34
N PHE A 154 15.82 2.06 4.89
CA PHE A 154 15.01 2.42 3.72
C PHE A 154 15.54 1.81 2.42
N LEU A 155 16.85 1.86 2.19
CA LEU A 155 17.47 1.29 1.00
C LEU A 155 17.29 -0.23 0.96
N MET A 156 17.48 -0.90 2.09
CA MET A 156 17.27 -2.35 2.17
C MET A 156 15.80 -2.71 1.91
N ASN A 157 14.85 -1.99 2.51
CA ASN A 157 13.43 -2.17 2.23
C ASN A 157 13.13 -2.02 0.74
N THR A 158 13.59 -0.92 0.13
CA THR A 158 13.41 -0.63 -1.29
C THR A 158 13.99 -1.72 -2.19
N ALA A 159 15.23 -2.17 -1.91
CA ALA A 159 15.90 -3.22 -2.66
C ALA A 159 15.17 -4.56 -2.55
N MET A 160 14.73 -4.93 -1.34
CA MET A 160 13.95 -6.15 -1.10
C MET A 160 12.59 -6.08 -1.81
N VAL A 161 11.90 -4.95 -1.79
CA VAL A 161 10.63 -4.77 -2.53
C VAL A 161 10.85 -4.91 -4.04
N ALA A 162 11.85 -4.23 -4.60
CA ALA A 162 12.17 -4.36 -6.01
C ALA A 162 12.48 -5.82 -6.41
N ALA A 163 13.27 -6.54 -5.61
CA ALA A 163 13.71 -7.90 -5.92
C ALA A 163 12.64 -8.97 -5.66
N LEU A 164 11.83 -8.83 -4.60
CA LEU A 164 11.01 -9.92 -4.07
C LEU A 164 9.50 -9.73 -4.27
N GLN A 165 9.01 -8.52 -4.57
CA GLN A 165 7.57 -8.27 -4.64
C GLN A 165 6.84 -9.17 -5.64
N VAL A 166 7.44 -9.42 -6.82
CA VAL A 166 6.85 -10.30 -7.85
C VAL A 166 6.72 -11.73 -7.34
N ARG A 167 7.69 -12.22 -6.56
CA ARG A 167 7.65 -13.57 -5.98
C ARG A 167 6.54 -13.70 -4.95
N PHE A 168 6.41 -12.72 -4.07
CA PHE A 168 5.38 -12.71 -3.02
C PHE A 168 3.97 -12.45 -3.54
N GLY A 169 3.82 -11.80 -4.70
CA GLY A 169 2.53 -11.63 -5.38
C GLY A 169 1.96 -12.91 -6.00
N LYS A 170 2.78 -13.93 -6.25
CA LYS A 170 2.31 -15.17 -6.89
C LYS A 170 1.35 -15.93 -5.97
N GLY A 171 0.18 -16.30 -6.50
CA GLY A 171 -0.77 -17.15 -5.80
C GLY A 171 -1.66 -16.45 -4.78
N THR A 172 -1.64 -15.11 -4.69
CA THR A 172 -2.53 -14.34 -3.78
C THR A 172 -3.77 -13.78 -4.47
N HIS A 173 -4.21 -14.38 -5.58
CA HIS A 173 -5.36 -13.91 -6.36
C HIS A 173 -6.72 -14.36 -5.78
N ASP A 174 -6.73 -15.47 -5.04
CA ASP A 174 -7.91 -15.94 -4.32
C ASP A 174 -8.14 -15.09 -3.05
N PRO A 175 -9.32 -14.49 -2.84
CA PRO A 175 -9.57 -13.61 -1.69
C PRO A 175 -9.35 -14.26 -0.33
N ILE A 176 -9.69 -15.55 -0.18
CA ILE A 176 -9.53 -16.26 1.10
C ILE A 176 -8.06 -16.47 1.42
N ARG A 177 -7.27 -16.91 0.44
CA ARG A 177 -5.81 -17.03 0.56
C ARG A 177 -5.17 -15.66 0.76
N ALA A 178 -5.61 -14.65 0.03
CA ALA A 178 -5.13 -13.28 0.16
C ALA A 178 -5.38 -12.72 1.57
N ALA A 179 -6.54 -12.99 2.16
CA ALA A 179 -6.85 -12.62 3.54
C ALA A 179 -5.95 -13.33 4.56
N ARG A 180 -5.63 -14.62 4.36
CA ARG A 180 -4.66 -15.34 5.20
C ARG A 180 -3.25 -14.78 5.05
N VAL A 181 -2.81 -14.48 3.84
CA VAL A 181 -1.50 -13.85 3.59
C VAL A 181 -1.44 -12.46 4.24
N HIS A 182 -2.51 -11.67 4.16
CA HIS A 182 -2.63 -10.40 4.86
C HIS A 182 -2.56 -10.59 6.40
N MET A 183 -3.25 -11.58 6.96
CA MET A 183 -3.13 -11.88 8.40
C MET A 183 -1.70 -12.24 8.79
N HIS A 184 -1.05 -13.16 8.08
CA HIS A 184 0.34 -13.53 8.37
C HIS A 184 1.31 -12.36 8.22
N SER A 185 1.03 -11.44 7.29
CA SER A 185 1.85 -10.23 7.12
C SER A 185 1.91 -9.38 8.39
N THR A 186 0.81 -9.29 9.15
CA THR A 186 0.79 -8.51 10.38
C THR A 186 1.56 -9.18 11.51
N TRP A 187 1.74 -10.50 11.47
CA TRP A 187 2.60 -11.23 12.39
C TRP A 187 4.07 -10.93 12.13
N TRP A 188 4.48 -10.88 10.86
CA TRP A 188 5.83 -10.46 10.47
C TRP A 188 6.10 -9.00 10.88
N ILE A 189 5.15 -8.11 10.63
CA ILE A 189 5.25 -6.70 11.07
C ILE A 189 5.32 -6.60 12.59
N GLY A 190 4.50 -7.37 13.32
CA GLY A 190 4.54 -7.43 14.78
C GLY A 190 5.88 -7.93 15.30
N ALA A 191 6.43 -8.99 14.70
CA ALA A 191 7.77 -9.49 15.03
C ALA A 191 8.86 -8.43 14.77
N ALA A 192 8.78 -7.70 13.65
CA ALA A 192 9.70 -6.60 13.35
C ALA A 192 9.64 -5.50 14.41
N CYS A 193 8.45 -5.11 14.87
CA CYS A 193 8.28 -4.14 15.96
C CYS A 193 9.03 -4.57 17.23
N LEU A 194 8.95 -5.85 17.59
CA LEU A 194 9.67 -6.40 18.75
C LEU A 194 11.19 -6.41 18.52
N ILE A 195 11.65 -6.76 17.32
CA ILE A 195 13.07 -6.75 16.97
C ILE A 195 13.65 -5.32 17.07
N TYR A 196 12.93 -4.31 16.54
CA TYR A 196 13.36 -2.91 16.68
C TYR A 196 13.44 -2.48 18.14
N ALA A 197 12.48 -2.89 18.97
CA ALA A 197 12.50 -2.59 20.41
C ALA A 197 13.76 -3.13 21.09
N CYS A 198 14.22 -4.33 20.70
CA CYS A 198 15.43 -4.94 21.25
C CYS A 198 16.72 -4.16 20.96
N ALA A 199 16.73 -3.27 19.95
CA ALA A 199 17.92 -2.50 19.59
C ALA A 199 18.44 -1.62 20.74
N THR A 200 17.56 -1.17 21.64
CA THR A 200 17.94 -0.34 22.80
C THR A 200 18.81 -1.08 23.82
N TYR A 201 18.74 -2.41 23.86
CA TYR A 201 19.54 -3.24 24.76
C TYR A 201 20.91 -3.61 24.21
N THR A 202 21.23 -3.19 22.99
CA THR A 202 22.54 -3.47 22.37
C THR A 202 23.61 -2.54 22.94
N ARG A 203 24.73 -3.13 23.40
CA ARG A 203 25.84 -2.37 24.01
C ARG A 203 26.86 -1.88 22.98
N ALA A 204 26.94 -2.53 21.82
CA ALA A 204 27.89 -2.18 20.76
C ALA A 204 27.14 -1.65 19.52
N PRO A 205 27.63 -0.57 18.87
CA PRO A 205 26.98 0.01 17.70
C PRO A 205 26.72 -0.98 16.55
N TRP A 206 27.64 -1.91 16.30
CA TRP A 206 27.47 -2.92 15.25
C TRP A 206 26.33 -3.90 15.56
N MET A 207 26.07 -4.22 16.83
CA MET A 207 24.94 -5.05 17.23
C MET A 207 23.62 -4.30 16.96
N ALA A 208 23.58 -3.00 17.27
CA ALA A 208 22.43 -2.16 16.95
C ALA A 208 22.16 -2.16 15.43
N VAL A 209 23.20 -2.03 14.60
CA VAL A 209 23.10 -2.13 13.14
C VAL A 209 22.48 -3.47 12.72
N VAL A 210 23.02 -4.60 13.21
CA VAL A 210 22.52 -5.94 12.88
C VAL A 210 21.05 -6.10 13.29
N VAL A 211 20.68 -5.69 14.50
CA VAL A 211 19.29 -5.81 15.00
C VAL A 211 18.33 -4.95 14.19
N MET A 212 18.69 -3.71 13.88
CA MET A 212 17.84 -2.81 13.08
C MET A 212 17.69 -3.30 11.64
N LEU A 213 18.75 -3.81 11.01
CA LEU A 213 18.67 -4.43 9.68
C LEU A 213 17.86 -5.73 9.72
N ALA A 214 18.01 -6.57 10.74
CA ALA A 214 17.15 -7.75 10.89
C ALA A 214 15.67 -7.36 11.02
N GLY A 215 15.36 -6.34 11.84
CA GLY A 215 14.03 -5.79 11.97
C GLY A 215 13.46 -5.28 10.65
N ALA A 216 14.26 -4.53 9.88
CA ALA A 216 13.86 -4.01 8.57
C ALA A 216 13.65 -5.11 7.52
N ALA A 217 14.42 -6.20 7.56
CA ALA A 217 14.22 -7.33 6.66
C ALA A 217 12.91 -8.07 6.98
N VAL A 218 12.67 -8.36 8.25
CA VAL A 218 11.44 -8.99 8.76
C VAL A 218 10.22 -8.11 8.47
N HIS A 219 10.33 -6.80 8.70
CA HIS A 219 9.30 -5.81 8.36
C HIS A 219 8.98 -5.85 6.87
N THR A 220 10.02 -5.85 6.04
CA THR A 220 9.83 -5.83 4.58
C THR A 220 9.15 -7.09 4.10
N ILE A 221 9.50 -8.28 4.60
CA ILE A 221 8.78 -9.53 4.29
C ILE A 221 7.28 -9.39 4.60
N GLY A 222 6.96 -8.85 5.78
CA GLY A 222 5.58 -8.52 6.13
C GLY A 222 4.94 -7.56 5.14
N GLU A 223 5.59 -6.46 4.79
CA GLU A 223 5.09 -5.50 3.81
C GLU A 223 4.83 -6.11 2.42
N LEU A 224 5.70 -7.01 1.92
CA LEU A 224 5.51 -7.69 0.64
C LEU A 224 4.24 -8.55 0.67
N MET A 225 4.06 -9.32 1.74
CA MET A 225 2.88 -10.16 1.97
C MET A 225 1.62 -9.32 2.10
N LYS A 226 1.67 -8.23 2.89
CA LYS A 226 0.52 -7.35 3.12
C LYS A 226 0.00 -6.79 1.81
N SER A 227 0.88 -6.24 0.98
CA SER A 227 0.48 -5.65 -0.30
C SER A 227 -0.02 -6.69 -1.29
N ALA A 228 0.62 -7.86 -1.36
CA ALA A 228 0.13 -8.95 -2.20
C ALA A 228 -1.26 -9.45 -1.77
N GLY A 229 -1.48 -9.58 -0.46
CA GLY A 229 -2.78 -9.96 0.11
C GLY A 229 -3.84 -8.87 -0.08
N SER A 230 -3.47 -7.60 0.10
CA SER A 230 -4.40 -6.49 -0.03
C SER A 230 -4.93 -6.34 -1.45
N TRP A 231 -4.08 -6.50 -2.48
CA TRP A 231 -4.53 -6.51 -3.88
C TRP A 231 -5.45 -7.69 -4.18
N GLY A 232 -5.15 -8.89 -3.67
CA GLY A 232 -5.98 -10.07 -3.85
C GLY A 232 -7.39 -9.90 -3.28
N ILE A 233 -7.49 -9.38 -2.06
CA ILE A 233 -8.77 -9.05 -1.41
C ILE A 233 -9.50 -7.98 -2.23
N GLN A 234 -8.80 -6.90 -2.55
CA GLN A 234 -9.39 -5.73 -3.18
C GLN A 234 -10.01 -6.05 -4.55
N TYR A 235 -9.31 -6.85 -5.34
CA TYR A 235 -9.72 -7.14 -6.70
C TYR A 235 -10.57 -8.39 -6.86
N GLY A 236 -10.55 -9.30 -5.88
CA GLY A 236 -11.35 -10.52 -5.93
C GLY A 236 -12.72 -10.40 -5.22
N LEU A 237 -12.96 -9.35 -4.42
CA LEU A 237 -14.27 -9.08 -3.82
C LEU A 237 -15.13 -8.09 -4.62
N VAL A 238 -14.51 -7.25 -5.45
CA VAL A 238 -15.18 -6.09 -6.04
C VAL A 238 -15.67 -6.38 -7.46
N PRO A 239 -16.98 -6.21 -7.74
CA PRO A 239 -17.51 -6.34 -9.10
C PRO A 239 -16.84 -5.35 -10.06
N HIS A 240 -16.58 -5.80 -11.29
CA HIS A 240 -15.86 -5.03 -12.32
C HIS A 240 -16.51 -3.66 -12.62
N GLU A 241 -17.84 -3.60 -12.57
CA GLU A 241 -18.65 -2.43 -12.92
C GLU A 241 -18.53 -1.30 -11.89
N TYR A 242 -18.23 -1.62 -10.63
CA TYR A 242 -18.19 -0.66 -9.51
C TYR A 242 -16.78 -0.45 -8.94
N GLN A 243 -15.73 -0.93 -9.62
CA GLN A 243 -14.35 -0.85 -9.14
C GLN A 243 -13.95 0.56 -8.70
N GLY A 244 -14.32 1.60 -9.45
CA GLY A 244 -14.00 2.99 -9.08
C GLY A 244 -14.60 3.43 -7.73
N GLN A 245 -15.85 3.04 -7.42
CA GLN A 245 -16.48 3.41 -6.14
C GLN A 245 -15.83 2.68 -4.96
N TYR A 246 -15.60 1.37 -5.12
CA TYR A 246 -14.96 0.55 -4.08
C TYR A 246 -13.50 0.96 -3.86
N GLN A 247 -12.81 1.36 -4.94
CA GLN A 247 -11.47 1.92 -4.90
C GLN A 247 -11.40 3.21 -4.08
N ALA A 248 -12.38 4.10 -4.25
CA ALA A 248 -12.43 5.34 -3.49
C ALA A 248 -12.55 5.06 -1.98
N VAL A 249 -13.42 4.12 -1.58
CA VAL A 249 -13.55 3.69 -0.17
C VAL A 249 -12.25 3.05 0.35
N TRP A 250 -11.59 2.22 -0.47
CA TRP A 250 -10.29 1.64 -0.13
C TRP A 250 -9.24 2.72 0.17
N MET A 251 -9.20 3.76 -0.66
CA MET A 251 -8.30 4.90 -0.45
C MET A 251 -8.67 5.74 0.78
N MET A 252 -9.96 5.94 1.05
CA MET A 252 -10.41 6.58 2.30
C MET A 252 -9.94 5.82 3.54
N GLY A 253 -9.94 4.48 3.49
CA GLY A 253 -9.37 3.65 4.56
C GLY A 253 -7.90 4.00 4.83
N ARG A 254 -7.10 4.24 3.80
CA ARG A 254 -5.69 4.67 3.95
C ARG A 254 -5.55 6.04 4.63
N GLN A 255 -6.46 6.97 4.37
CA GLN A 255 -6.43 8.30 5.02
C GLN A 255 -6.55 8.21 6.56
N ILE A 256 -7.17 7.14 7.08
CA ILE A 256 -7.22 6.88 8.53
C ILE A 256 -5.80 6.72 9.09
N ASN A 257 -4.92 6.02 8.39
CA ASN A 257 -3.53 5.89 8.79
C ASN A 257 -2.79 7.22 8.73
N ASP A 258 -3.03 8.03 7.70
CA ASP A 258 -2.32 9.31 7.58
C ASP A 258 -2.69 10.27 8.72
N PHE A 259 -3.90 10.15 9.26
CA PHE A 259 -4.35 10.89 10.43
C PHE A 259 -3.89 10.29 11.77
N ILE A 260 -4.06 8.98 11.96
CA ILE A 260 -3.87 8.31 13.26
C ILE A 260 -2.44 7.77 13.42
N GLY A 261 -1.80 7.36 12.34
CA GLY A 261 -0.51 6.66 12.34
C GLY A 261 0.61 7.47 13.00
N PRO A 262 0.89 8.72 12.58
CA PRO A 262 1.94 9.54 13.19
C PRO A 262 1.77 9.75 14.70
N PRO A 263 0.61 10.21 15.23
CA PRO A 263 0.45 10.37 16.68
C PRO A 263 0.49 9.04 17.42
N LEU A 264 -0.07 7.95 16.85
CA LEU A 264 -0.03 6.62 17.45
C LEU A 264 1.40 6.10 17.61
N VAL A 265 2.20 6.14 16.54
CA VAL A 265 3.61 5.70 16.57
C VAL A 265 4.44 6.60 17.49
N THR A 266 4.22 7.92 17.46
CA THR A 266 4.91 8.86 18.34
C THR A 266 4.62 8.55 19.81
N LEU A 267 3.33 8.42 20.18
CA LEU A 267 2.92 8.15 21.56
C LEU A 267 3.45 6.80 22.05
N LEU A 268 3.24 5.74 21.26
CA LEU A 268 3.63 4.39 21.66
C LEU A 268 5.16 4.23 21.63
N CYS A 269 5.79 4.41 20.46
CA CYS A 269 7.19 4.08 20.29
C CYS A 269 8.13 5.07 20.99
N LEU A 270 7.81 6.36 21.06
CA LEU A 270 8.70 7.36 21.69
C LEU A 270 8.28 7.66 23.14
N GLY A 271 6.98 7.77 23.39
CA GLY A 271 6.46 8.03 24.73
C GLY A 271 6.56 6.80 25.63
N TRP A 272 5.93 5.70 25.24
CA TRP A 272 5.89 4.47 26.04
C TRP A 272 7.09 3.55 25.81
N LYS A 273 7.90 3.82 24.79
CA LYS A 273 9.12 3.06 24.47
C LYS A 273 8.81 1.57 24.28
N LEU A 274 9.48 0.68 25.02
CA LEU A 274 9.34 -0.78 24.92
C LEU A 274 7.88 -1.28 25.05
N PRO A 275 7.13 -0.94 26.11
CA PRO A 275 5.70 -1.24 26.18
C PRO A 275 4.94 -0.80 24.92
N GLY A 276 5.24 0.37 24.37
CA GLY A 276 4.60 0.87 23.15
C GLY A 276 4.87 0.02 21.92
N TRP A 277 6.10 -0.47 21.73
CA TRP A 277 6.42 -1.41 20.65
C TRP A 277 5.67 -2.74 20.78
N VAL A 278 5.52 -3.26 22.01
CA VAL A 278 4.72 -4.46 22.28
C VAL A 278 3.24 -4.20 21.99
N CYS A 279 2.70 -3.08 22.46
CA CYS A 279 1.33 -2.67 22.17
C CYS A 279 1.09 -2.58 20.66
N LEU A 280 2.03 -2.00 19.91
CA LEU A 280 1.92 -1.88 18.46
C LEU A 280 1.98 -3.25 17.76
N ALA A 281 2.84 -4.15 18.21
CA ALA A 281 2.91 -5.52 17.70
C ALA A 281 1.57 -6.26 17.92
N VAL A 282 1.02 -6.20 19.14
CA VAL A 282 -0.28 -6.79 19.49
C VAL A 282 -1.40 -6.15 18.66
N PHE A 283 -1.40 -4.83 18.51
CA PHE A 283 -2.37 -4.10 17.71
C PHE A 283 -2.36 -4.56 16.24
N MET A 284 -1.19 -4.68 15.62
CA MET A 284 -1.05 -5.19 14.25
C MET A 284 -1.57 -6.62 14.10
N VAL A 285 -1.19 -7.52 15.03
CA VAL A 285 -1.63 -8.92 15.02
C VAL A 285 -3.14 -9.02 15.20
N ALA A 286 -3.71 -8.27 16.14
CA ALA A 286 -5.15 -8.24 16.41
C ALA A 286 -5.94 -7.78 15.17
N LEU A 287 -5.53 -6.68 14.55
CA LEU A 287 -6.15 -6.19 13.32
C LEU A 287 -6.06 -7.22 12.18
N GLY A 288 -4.87 -7.77 11.92
CA GLY A 288 -4.68 -8.74 10.84
C GLY A 288 -5.53 -10.01 11.02
N SER A 289 -5.74 -10.44 12.27
CA SER A 289 -6.52 -11.63 12.61
C SER A 289 -8.01 -11.51 12.29
N ALA A 290 -8.55 -10.28 12.25
CA ALA A 290 -9.94 -10.04 11.86
C ALA A 290 -10.19 -10.17 10.34
N MET A 291 -9.15 -10.02 9.51
CA MET A 291 -9.27 -9.94 8.05
C MET A 291 -9.89 -11.21 7.40
N PRO A 292 -9.45 -12.45 7.72
CA PRO A 292 -10.02 -13.65 7.11
C PRO A 292 -11.49 -13.88 7.43
N SER A 293 -11.96 -13.43 8.59
CA SER A 293 -13.36 -13.56 9.01
C SER A 293 -14.25 -12.57 8.25
N LEU A 294 -13.80 -11.31 8.11
CA LEU A 294 -14.52 -10.30 7.34
C LEU A 294 -14.62 -10.67 5.85
N VAL A 295 -13.52 -11.14 5.26
CA VAL A 295 -13.51 -11.56 3.84
C VAL A 295 -14.42 -12.77 3.61
N ARG A 296 -14.44 -13.74 4.53
CA ARG A 296 -15.38 -14.88 4.45
C ARG A 296 -16.83 -14.44 4.53
N ALA A 297 -17.17 -13.55 5.47
CA ALA A 297 -18.52 -13.03 5.61
C ALA A 297 -18.98 -12.23 4.37
N ALA A 298 -18.07 -11.43 3.79
CA ALA A 298 -18.32 -10.69 2.55
C ALA A 298 -18.65 -11.66 1.39
N LEU A 299 -17.85 -12.71 1.20
CA LEU A 299 -18.08 -13.71 0.16
C LEU A 299 -19.40 -14.48 0.35
N GLN A 300 -19.71 -14.90 1.58
CA GLN A 300 -20.97 -15.59 1.88
C GLN A 300 -22.18 -14.74 1.49
N ARG A 301 -22.14 -13.43 1.77
CA ARG A 301 -23.21 -12.50 1.41
C ARG A 301 -23.33 -12.32 -0.11
N LEU A 302 -22.21 -12.27 -0.82
CA LEU A 302 -22.20 -12.20 -2.29
C LEU A 302 -22.82 -13.46 -2.90
N SER A 303 -22.44 -14.65 -2.43
CA SER A 303 -23.02 -15.92 -2.88
C SER A 303 -24.52 -16.02 -2.59
N ALA A 304 -24.97 -15.62 -1.40
CA ALA A 304 -26.39 -15.60 -1.05
C ALA A 304 -27.22 -14.64 -1.93
N SER A 305 -26.63 -13.50 -2.31
CA SER A 305 -27.30 -12.54 -3.19
C SER A 305 -27.42 -13.06 -4.63
N ALA A 306 -26.41 -13.80 -5.11
CA ALA A 306 -26.42 -14.41 -6.43
C ALA A 306 -27.44 -15.56 -6.56
N SER A 307 -27.69 -16.32 -5.49
CA SER A 307 -28.71 -17.39 -5.48
C SER A 307 -30.15 -16.89 -5.46
N ILE A 308 -30.40 -15.61 -5.16
CA ILE A 308 -31.74 -15.01 -5.04
C ILE A 308 -32.21 -14.40 -6.38
N THR A 309 -31.34 -14.24 -7.38
CA THR A 309 -31.70 -13.86 -8.75
C THR A 309 -31.85 -15.10 -9.64
N PRO A 310 -33.03 -15.76 -9.71
CA PRO A 310 -33.28 -16.78 -10.71
C PRO A 310 -33.40 -16.14 -12.10
N ASP A 311 -32.89 -16.84 -13.11
CA ASP A 311 -33.06 -16.58 -14.55
C ASP A 311 -34.48 -16.12 -14.87
N THR A 312 -34.68 -14.81 -14.97
CA THR A 312 -35.96 -14.24 -15.43
C THR A 312 -35.98 -14.06 -16.95
N ASP A 313 -34.89 -14.41 -17.64
CA ASP A 313 -34.75 -14.27 -19.09
C ASP A 313 -35.11 -15.56 -19.87
N ALA A 314 -35.43 -16.67 -19.20
CA ALA A 314 -35.77 -17.94 -19.86
C ALA A 314 -37.26 -18.11 -20.23
N ALA A 315 -38.14 -17.16 -19.86
CA ALA A 315 -39.60 -17.29 -20.07
C ALA A 315 -40.18 -16.41 -21.21
N GLY A 316 -39.34 -15.80 -22.04
CA GLY A 316 -39.76 -14.75 -22.99
C GLY A 316 -39.74 -15.10 -24.48
N VAL A 317 -39.44 -16.34 -24.90
CA VAL A 317 -39.38 -16.69 -26.33
C VAL A 317 -39.99 -18.08 -26.60
N SER A 318 -41.31 -18.19 -26.53
CA SER A 318 -42.08 -19.17 -27.33
C SER A 318 -43.57 -18.84 -27.23
N GLY A 319 -44.05 -17.91 -28.06
CA GLY A 319 -45.47 -17.57 -28.06
C GLY A 319 -45.85 -16.43 -29.00
N SER A 320 -45.63 -16.61 -30.30
CA SER A 320 -46.49 -16.09 -31.40
C SER A 320 -45.90 -16.49 -32.74
#